data_AF-A0A7X8M0Y5-F1
#
_entry.id   AF-A0A7X8M0Y5-F1
#
_cell.length_a   1.000
_cell.length_b   1.000
_cell.length_c   1.000
_cell.angle_alpha   90.00
_cell.angle_beta   90.00
_cell.angle_gamma   90.00
#
_symmetry.space_group_name_H-M   'P 1'
#
loop_
_entity.id
_entity.type
_entity.pdbx_description
1 polymer ?
#
loop_
_entity_poly.entity_id
_entity_poly.type
_entity_poly.pdbx_seq_one_letter_code
_entity_poly.pdbx_strand_id
1 'polypeptide(L)' 'MKVLIIGGVAAGTKVAAKLKRENRSYDVTILTKSKDISYAGCGLPYYKLLMLP' A
#
# COMPACT_ATOMS: atom_id res chain seq x y z
N MET A 1 -14.70 13.21 6.45
CA MET A 1 -15.10 12.24 5.42
C MET A 1 -14.59 10.86 5.83
N LYS A 2 -15.38 9.80 5.59
CA LYS A 2 -14.97 8.41 5.80
C LYS A 2 -14.67 7.76 4.46
N VAL A 3 -13.54 7.07 4.35
CA VAL A 3 -13.07 6.46 3.09
C VAL A 3 -12.65 5.02 3.36
N LEU A 4 -13.25 4.09 2.61
CA LEU A 4 -12.86 2.68 2.59
C LEU A 4 -12.11 2.38 1.30
N ILE A 5 -10.91 1.81 1.41
CA ILE A 5 -10.05 1.46 0.29
C ILE A 5 -9.90 -0.06 0.26
N ILE A 6 -10.21 -0.69 -0.88
CA ILE A 6 -10.04 -2.12 -1.08
C ILE A 6 -8.76 -2.37 -1.89
N GLY A 7 -7.81 -3.07 -1.28
CA GLY A 7 -6.48 -3.33 -1.83
C GLY A 7 -5.41 -2.42 -1.22
N GLY A 8 -4.39 -3.03 -0.60
CA GLY A 8 -3.35 -2.33 0.17
C GLY A 8 -1.94 -2.43 -0.41
N VAL A 9 -1.77 -2.79 -1.69
CA VAL A 9 -0.43 -2.96 -2.28
C VAL A 9 0.17 -1.62 -2.70
N ALA A 10 -0.11 -1.14 -3.92
CA ALA A 10 0.49 0.09 -4.44
C ALA A 10 -0.50 1.27 -4.48
N ALA A 11 -1.58 1.14 -5.25
CA ALA A 11 -2.50 2.26 -5.46
C ALA A 11 -3.26 2.66 -4.17
N GLY A 12 -3.79 1.68 -3.44
CA GLY A 12 -4.61 1.96 -2.25
C GLY A 12 -3.85 2.67 -1.13
N THR A 13 -2.62 2.22 -0.84
CA THR A 13 -1.74 2.88 0.13
C THR A 13 -1.33 4.28 -0.34
N LYS A 14 -1.09 4.47 -1.65
CA LYS A 14 -0.78 5.79 -2.22
C LYS A 14 -1.93 6.77 -2.05
N VAL A 15 -3.17 6.33 -2.29
CA VAL A 15 -4.39 7.14 -2.10
C VAL A 15 -4.58 7.46 -0.63
N ALA A 16 -4.48 6.48 0.26
CA ALA A 16 -4.60 6.69 1.71
C ALA A 16 -3.59 7.73 2.23
N ALA A 17 -2.34 7.59 1.80
CA ALA A 17 -1.28 8.52 2.18
C ALA A 17 -1.54 9.94 1.64
N LYS A 18 -2.04 10.09 0.41
CA LYS A 18 -2.42 11.39 -0.15
C LYS A 18 -3.58 12.00 0.63
N LEU A 19 -4.64 11.24 0.91
CA LEU A 19 -5.80 11.70 1.70
C LEU A 19 -5.38 12.22 3.08
N LYS A 20 -4.50 11.50 3.78
CA LYS A 20 -4.00 11.93 5.10
C LYS A 20 -3.07 13.15 5.06
N ARG A 21 -2.40 13.40 3.92
CA ARG A 21 -1.61 14.62 3.70
C ARG A 21 -2.49 15.83 3.40
N GLU A 22 -3.54 15.66 2.61
CA GLU A 22 -4.50 16.73 2.29
C GLU A 22 -5.35 17.11 3.52
N ASN A 23 -5.82 16.11 4.27
CA ASN A 23 -6.58 16.35 5.48
C ASN A 23 -6.40 15.20 6.48
N ARG A 24 -5.75 15.51 7.59
CA ARG A 24 -5.47 14.54 8.67
C ARG A 24 -6.75 13.98 9.31
N SER A 25 -7.83 14.76 9.29
CA SER A 25 -9.13 14.45 9.90
C SER A 25 -9.98 13.47 9.08
N TYR A 26 -9.55 13.08 7.87
CA TYR A 26 -10.22 12.01 7.13
C TYR A 26 -10.06 10.68 7.86
N ASP A 27 -11.15 9.95 8.03
CA ASP A 27 -11.16 8.59 8.55
C ASP A 27 -10.96 7.64 7.37
N VAL A 28 -9.82 6.94 7.34
CA VAL A 28 -9.37 6.16 6.18
C VAL A 28 -9.05 4.74 6.63
N THR A 29 -9.79 3.77 6.10
CA THR A 29 -9.61 2.34 6.37
C THR A 29 -9.19 1.63 5.09
N ILE A 30 -8.12 0.83 5.16
CA ILE A 30 -7.67 -0.03 4.06
C ILE A 30 -8.00 -1.47 4.41
N LEU A 31 -8.71 -2.18 3.53
CA LEU A 31 -8.91 -3.63 3.64
C LEU A 31 -8.11 -4.32 2.55
N THR A 32 -7.34 -5.33 2.94
CA THR A 32 -6.60 -6.19 2.02
C THR A 32 -6.69 -7.64 2.46
N LYS A 33 -6.65 -8.56 1.49
CA LYS A 33 -6.59 -10.01 1.76
C LYS A 33 -5.19 -10.45 2.17
N SER A 34 -4.16 -9.77 1.68
CA SER A 34 -2.76 -10.13 1.91
C SER A 34 -2.31 -9.70 3.30
N LYS A 35 -1.36 -10.45 3.89
CA LYS A 35 -0.72 -10.06 5.15
C LYS A 35 0.18 -8.84 4.96
N ASP A 36 0.87 -8.78 3.82
CA ASP A 36 1.79 -7.70 3.48
C ASP A 36 1.07 -6.58 2.71
N ILE A 37 1.39 -5.33 3.06
CA ILE A 37 0.94 -4.12 2.38
C ILE A 37 2.12 -3.30 1.92
N SER A 38 1.91 -2.41 0.95
CA SER A 38 2.92 -1.43 0.54
C SER A 38 4.27 -2.02 0.10
N TYR A 39 4.28 -3.20 -0.55
CA TYR A 39 5.49 -3.81 -1.11
C TYR A 39 5.69 -3.47 -2.59
N ALA A 40 6.96 -3.45 -3.02
CA ALA A 40 7.35 -3.19 -4.40
C ALA A 40 7.32 -4.49 -5.22
N GLY A 41 6.14 -4.89 -5.71
CA GLY A 41 5.99 -6.10 -6.53
C GLY A 41 6.90 -6.12 -7.76
N CYS A 42 7.10 -4.97 -8.40
CA CYS A 42 7.98 -4.79 -9.56
C CYS A 42 9.48 -4.97 -9.21
N GLY A 43 9.85 -4.76 -7.94
CA GLY A 43 11.23 -4.88 -7.44
C GLY A 43 11.59 -6.30 -6.99
N LEU A 44 10.60 -7.17 -6.75
CA LEU A 44 10.81 -8.54 -6.28
C LEU A 44 11.74 -9.39 -7.17
N PRO A 45 11.71 -9.27 -8.53
CA PRO A 45 12.65 -10.02 -9.37
C PRO A 45 14.12 -9.71 -9.06
N TYR A 46 14.45 -8.45 -8.76
CA TYR A 46 15.82 -8.04 -8.42
C TYR A 46 16.25 -8.54 -7.04
N TYR A 47 15.33 -8.59 -6.08
CA TYR A 47 15.61 -9.09 -4.74
C TYR A 47 16.03 -10.57 -4.77
N LYS A 48 15.34 -11.41 -5.55
CA LYS A 48 15.71 -12.82 -5.70
C LYS A 48 17.02 -13.02 -6.46
N LEU A 49 17.34 -12.16 -7.41
CA LEU A 49 18.56 -12.28 -8.21
C LEU A 49 19.83 -12.05 -7.37
N LEU A 50 19.77 -11.17 -6.36
CA LEU A 50 20.88 -10.88 -5.44
C LEU A 50 21.00 -11.88 -4.26
N MET A 51 20.05 -12.81 -4.11
CA MET A 51 20.02 -13.80 -3.01
C MET A 51 20.23 -15.25 -3.48
N LEU A 52 20.49 -15.47 -4.77
CA LEU A 52 20.92 -16.78 -5.27
C LEU A 52 22.42 -16.95 -4.99
N PRO A 53 22.84 -18.04 -4.29
CA PRO A 53 24.26 -18.34 -4.07
C PRO A 53 25.00 -18.65 -5.38
#